data_AF-A0A3B6QEC3-F1
#
_entry.id   AF-A0A3B6QEC3-F1
#
_cell.length_a   1.000
_cell.length_b   1.000
_cell.length_c   1.000
_cell.angle_alpha   90.00
_cell.angle_beta   90.00
_cell.angle_gamma   90.00
#
_symmetry.space_group_name_H-M   'P 1'
#
loop_
_entity.id
_entity.type
_entity.pdbx_description
1 polymer ?
#
loop_
_entity_poly.entity_id
_entity_poly.type
_entity_poly.pdbx_seq_one_letter_code
_entity_poly.pdbx_strand_id
1 'polypeptide(L)'
;MGRTCVFVHHGDKDAILKGNIEPDPDELDMVFDSSPSYAELLQQVRKDLNWMDPSDIIELEGRHNVGFGMHIRWKTMRVNSEQRWVAYKETVAESLDKALELFATKKVDSSLHLDLNRNPSP
;
A
#
# COMPACT_ATOMS: atom_id res chain seq x y z
N MET A 1 -11.49 16.87 15.94
CA MET A 1 -11.32 15.66 15.10
C MET A 1 -10.04 14.98 15.55
N GLY A 2 -10.04 13.65 15.68
CA GLY A 2 -8.85 12.91 16.13
C GLY A 2 -7.79 12.80 15.03
N ARG A 3 -6.53 12.66 15.44
CA ARG A 3 -5.42 12.33 14.53
C ARG A 3 -5.68 10.98 13.86
N THR A 4 -5.26 10.82 12.62
CA THR A 4 -5.37 9.57 11.87
C THR A 4 -3.97 9.01 11.61
N CYS A 5 -3.74 7.75 11.98
CA CYS A 5 -2.51 7.03 11.68
C CYS A 5 -2.73 6.12 10.48
N VAL A 6 -1.77 6.10 9.55
CA VAL A 6 -1.72 5.19 8.42
C VAL A 6 -0.35 4.51 8.42
N PHE A 7 -0.36 3.19 8.45
CA PHE A 7 0.85 2.36 8.41
C PHE A 7 1.11 1.98 6.96
N VAL A 8 2.29 2.35 6.45
CA VAL A 8 2.66 2.09 5.05
C VAL A 8 3.86 1.18 5.02
N HIS A 9 3.68 0.03 4.38
CA HIS A 9 4.72 -0.94 4.14
C HIS A 9 5.18 -0.92 2.68
N HIS A 10 6.43 -1.33 2.44
CA HIS A 10 6.94 -1.54 1.08
C HIS A 10 7.90 -2.73 1.04
N GLY A 11 8.09 -3.36 -0.14
CA GLY A 11 8.99 -4.50 -0.29
C GLY A 11 8.28 -5.85 -0.20
N ASP A 12 8.29 -6.52 0.96
CA ASP A 12 7.75 -7.88 1.11
C ASP A 12 6.23 -7.90 1.35
N LYS A 13 5.48 -7.96 0.26
CA LYS A 13 4.01 -8.06 0.29
C LYS A 13 3.52 -9.33 1.00
N ASP A 14 4.24 -10.43 0.90
CA ASP A 14 3.79 -11.72 1.41
C ASP A 14 3.89 -11.79 2.94
N ALA A 15 4.88 -11.11 3.53
CA ALA A 15 4.98 -10.93 4.98
C ALA A 15 3.74 -10.20 5.54
N ILE A 16 3.31 -9.14 4.86
CA ILE A 16 2.13 -8.36 5.23
C ILE A 16 0.86 -9.18 5.08
N LEU A 17 0.71 -9.95 4.01
CA LEU A 17 -0.47 -10.82 3.85
C LEU A 17 -0.55 -11.92 4.91
N LYS A 18 0.58 -12.31 5.51
CA LYS A 18 0.65 -13.27 6.62
C LYS A 18 0.43 -12.63 7.99
N GLY A 19 0.26 -11.31 8.05
CA GLY A 19 -0.03 -10.59 9.29
C GLY A 19 1.19 -10.02 10.02
N ASN A 20 2.32 -9.80 9.33
CA ASN A 20 3.55 -9.25 9.93
C ASN A 20 3.93 -9.98 11.24
N ILE A 21 4.14 -11.30 11.14
CA ILE A 21 4.56 -12.14 12.29
C ILE A 21 5.88 -11.62 12.89
N GLU A 22 6.71 -10.97 12.07
CA GLU A 22 7.89 -10.22 12.48
C GLU A 22 7.69 -8.72 12.18
N PRO A 23 8.23 -7.81 13.02
CA PRO A 23 8.15 -6.37 12.78
C PRO A 23 8.77 -6.01 11.44
N ASP A 24 8.07 -5.21 10.64
CA ASP A 24 8.60 -4.67 9.39
C ASP A 24 9.50 -3.46 9.71
N PRO A 25 10.83 -3.56 9.54
CA PRO A 25 11.73 -2.46 9.86
C PRO A 25 11.58 -1.26 8.92
N ASP A 26 10.95 -1.46 7.77
CA ASP A 26 10.73 -0.45 6.73
C ASP A 26 9.29 0.11 6.77
N GLU A 27 8.51 -0.24 7.81
CA GLU A 27 7.20 0.34 8.08
C GLU A 27 7.29 1.85 8.31
N LEU A 28 6.40 2.60 7.67
CA LEU A 28 6.25 4.03 7.84
C LEU A 28 4.98 4.37 8.62
N ASP A 29 5.17 5.02 9.77
CA ASP A 29 4.11 5.55 10.62
C ASP A 29 3.71 6.97 10.19
N MET A 30 2.71 7.09 9.32
CA MET A 30 2.23 8.39 8.85
C MET A 30 1.10 8.91 9.76
N VAL A 31 1.35 10.03 10.44
CA VAL A 31 0.37 10.68 11.34
C VAL A 31 -0.17 11.95 10.69
N PHE A 32 -1.49 12.00 10.51
CA PHE A 32 -2.22 13.14 9.97
C PHE A 32 -3.07 13.82 11.06
N ASP A 33 -3.16 15.15 11.02
CA ASP A 33 -3.97 15.93 11.97
C ASP A 33 -5.48 15.68 11.80
N SER A 34 -5.90 15.26 10.62
CA SER A 34 -7.26 14.89 10.24
C SER A 34 -7.23 13.66 9.34
N SER A 35 -8.40 13.09 8.99
CA SER A 35 -8.46 12.00 8.01
C SER A 35 -8.00 12.54 6.65
N PRO A 36 -6.87 12.04 6.09
CA PRO A 36 -6.35 12.54 4.82
C PRO A 36 -7.28 12.15 3.66
N SER A 37 -7.22 12.94 2.60
CA SER A 37 -7.65 12.55 1.25
C SER A 37 -6.65 11.56 0.63
N TYR A 38 -7.05 10.88 -0.44
CA TYR A 38 -6.17 10.02 -1.22
C TYR A 38 -4.98 10.80 -1.81
N ALA A 39 -5.18 12.05 -2.22
CA ALA A 39 -4.12 12.88 -2.76
C ALA A 39 -3.05 13.24 -1.71
N GLU A 40 -3.48 13.62 -0.50
CA GLU A 40 -2.57 13.91 0.62
C GLU A 40 -1.80 12.65 1.06
N LEU A 41 -2.50 11.52 1.15
CA LEU A 41 -1.89 10.22 1.43
C LEU A 41 -0.82 9.88 0.39
N LEU A 42 -1.16 9.95 -0.90
CA LEU A 42 -0.23 9.63 -1.99
C LEU A 42 0.99 10.56 -2.00
N GLN A 43 0.78 11.85 -1.73
CA GLN A 43 1.87 12.82 -1.63
C GLN A 43 2.81 12.50 -0.47
N GLN A 44 2.27 12.12 0.69
CA GLN A 44 3.06 11.75 1.86
C GLN A 44 3.84 10.44 1.61
N VAL A 45 3.21 9.43 1.00
CA VAL A 45 3.87 8.18 0.58
C VAL A 45 5.05 8.46 -0.35
N ARG A 46 4.87 9.32 -1.36
CA ARG A 46 5.95 9.71 -2.28
C ARG A 46 7.12 10.33 -1.55
N LYS A 47 6.84 11.21 -0.60
CA LYS A 47 7.84 11.95 0.16
C LYS A 47 8.66 11.02 1.05
N ASP A 48 7.99 10.18 1.84
CA ASP A 48 8.65 9.35 2.85
C ASP A 48 9.40 8.16 2.22
N LEU A 49 8.87 7.59 1.12
CA LEU A 49 9.56 6.55 0.35
C LEU A 49 10.57 7.09 -0.67
N ASN A 50 10.68 8.42 -0.79
CA ASN A 50 11.51 9.10 -1.78
C ASN A 50 11.20 8.67 -3.25
N TRP A 51 9.92 8.45 -3.55
CA TRP A 51 9.38 8.11 -4.89
C TRP A 51 8.79 9.36 -5.57
N MET A 52 9.61 10.41 -5.64
CA MET A 52 9.18 11.75 -6.06
C MET A 52 9.18 11.94 -7.59
N ASP A 53 9.65 10.96 -8.37
CA ASP A 53 9.66 11.08 -9.83
C ASP A 53 8.22 11.10 -10.36
N PRO A 54 7.83 12.09 -11.18
CA PRO A 54 6.50 12.13 -11.78
C PRO A 54 6.16 10.92 -12.66
N SER A 55 7.16 10.23 -13.18
CA SER A 55 7.01 9.00 -13.96
C SER A 55 6.76 7.77 -13.09
N ASP A 56 7.03 7.83 -11.78
CA ASP A 56 6.76 6.74 -10.87
C ASP A 56 5.25 6.50 -10.75
N ILE A 57 4.81 5.31 -11.13
CA ILE A 57 3.45 4.85 -10.87
C ILE A 57 3.44 4.17 -9.51
N ILE A 58 2.68 4.71 -8.57
CA ILE A 58 2.55 4.16 -7.22
C ILE A 58 1.20 3.47 -7.10
N GLU A 59 1.22 2.22 -6.66
CA GLU A 59 0.02 1.47 -6.32
C GLU A 59 -0.06 1.29 -4.82
N LEU A 60 -1.26 1.54 -4.27
CA LEU A 60 -1.57 1.31 -2.87
C LEU A 60 -2.59 0.19 -2.75
N GLU A 61 -2.38 -0.72 -1.81
CA GLU A 61 -3.29 -1.80 -1.47
C GLU A 61 -3.52 -1.83 0.04
N GLY A 62 -4.76 -1.58 0.47
CA GLY A 62 -5.12 -1.63 1.87
C GLY A 62 -5.42 -3.04 2.33
N ARG A 63 -4.77 -3.47 3.42
CA ARG A 63 -5.02 -4.75 4.08
C ARG A 63 -6.19 -4.61 5.06
N HIS A 64 -7.06 -5.60 5.13
CA HIS A 64 -8.13 -5.66 6.12
C HIS A 64 -8.45 -7.13 6.47
N ASN A 65 -8.90 -7.35 7.70
CA ASN A 65 -9.31 -8.67 8.18
C ASN A 65 -10.80 -8.89 7.84
N VAL A 66 -11.10 -9.94 7.07
CA VAL A 66 -12.49 -10.41 6.82
C VAL A 66 -12.81 -11.69 7.59
N GLY A 67 -11.95 -12.06 8.51
CA GLY A 67 -12.10 -13.16 9.42
C GLY A 67 -13.18 -12.93 10.47
N PHE A 68 -13.71 -14.01 11.05
CA PHE A 68 -14.68 -13.94 12.14
C PHE A 68 -14.22 -14.81 13.32
N GLY A 69 -14.34 -14.26 14.54
CA GLY A 69 -13.89 -14.94 15.76
C GLY A 69 -12.38 -15.20 15.71
N MET A 70 -11.98 -16.47 15.87
CA MET A 70 -10.57 -16.89 15.87
C MET A 70 -10.00 -17.14 14.47
N HIS A 71 -10.82 -17.04 13.41
CA HIS A 71 -10.38 -17.29 12.04
C HIS A 71 -9.97 -15.98 11.38
N ILE A 72 -8.68 -15.64 11.43
CA ILE A 72 -8.14 -14.47 10.73
C ILE A 72 -8.03 -14.78 9.23
N ARG A 73 -8.53 -13.88 8.40
CA ARG A 73 -8.36 -13.95 6.95
C ARG A 73 -8.08 -12.56 6.40
N TRP A 74 -6.83 -12.31 6.03
CA TRP A 74 -6.42 -11.07 5.41
C TRP A 74 -6.83 -11.01 3.95
N LYS A 75 -7.35 -9.85 3.54
CA LYS A 75 -7.60 -9.50 2.15
C LYS A 75 -7.01 -8.13 1.85
N THR A 76 -6.69 -7.90 0.58
CA THR A 76 -6.29 -6.58 0.09
C THR A 76 -7.42 -5.93 -0.70
N MET A 77 -7.47 -4.60 -0.63
CA MET A 77 -8.30 -3.74 -1.45
C MET A 77 -7.39 -2.75 -2.15
N ARG A 78 -7.40 -2.72 -3.49
CA ARG A 78 -6.64 -1.71 -4.23
C ARG A 78 -7.21 -0.31 -3.94
N VAL A 79 -6.36 0.61 -3.51
CA VAL A 79 -6.66 2.02 -3.20
C VAL A 79 -6.01 2.89 -4.28
N ASN A 80 -6.76 3.22 -5.33
CA ASN A 80 -6.26 3.98 -6.49
C ASN A 80 -7.10 5.21 -6.83
N SER A 81 -8.02 5.59 -5.95
CA SER A 81 -8.86 6.78 -6.09
C SER A 81 -9.40 7.21 -4.73
N GLU A 82 -9.93 8.43 -4.65
CA GLU A 82 -10.59 8.94 -3.45
C GLU A 82 -11.75 8.03 -3.01
N GLN A 83 -12.59 7.57 -3.95
CA GLN A 83 -13.72 6.70 -3.62
C GLN A 83 -13.25 5.37 -3.01
N ARG A 84 -12.15 4.81 -3.55
CA ARG A 84 -11.59 3.57 -3.00
C ARG A 84 -10.92 3.78 -1.64
N TRP A 85 -10.30 4.94 -1.44
CA TRP A 85 -9.75 5.30 -0.15
C TRP A 85 -10.82 5.45 0.93
N VAL A 86 -11.93 6.11 0.61
CA VAL A 86 -13.10 6.21 1.50
C VAL A 86 -13.66 4.82 1.81
N ALA A 87 -13.90 3.98 0.79
CA ALA A 87 -14.42 2.63 1.00
C ALA A 87 -13.50 1.76 1.85
N TYR A 88 -12.17 1.90 1.68
CA TYR A 88 -11.21 1.19 2.52
C TYR A 88 -11.27 1.65 3.98
N LYS A 89 -11.34 2.96 4.24
CA LYS A 89 -11.51 3.49 5.61
C LYS A 89 -12.77 2.97 6.28
N GLU A 90 -13.90 2.92 5.55
CA GLU A 90 -15.16 2.36 6.05
C GLU A 90 -15.03 0.87 6.37
N THR A 91 -14.42 0.10 5.46
CA THR A 91 -14.14 -1.33 5.66
C THR A 91 -13.29 -1.58 6.90
N VAL A 92 -12.25 -0.77 7.12
CA VAL A 92 -11.37 -0.88 8.29
C VAL A 92 -12.10 -0.48 9.57
N ALA A 93 -12.95 0.54 9.54
CA ALA A 93 -13.72 0.98 10.70
C ALA A 93 -14.69 -0.11 11.21
N GLU A 94 -15.23 -0.93 10.29
CA GLU A 94 -16.07 -2.09 10.58
C GLU A 94 -15.28 -3.34 10.99
N SER A 95 -13.96 -3.36 10.75
CA SER A 95 -13.09 -4.48 11.09
C SER A 95 -12.69 -4.53 12.57
N LEU A 96 -12.20 -5.67 13.02
CA LEU A 96 -11.67 -5.84 14.38
C LEU A 96 -10.32 -5.11 14.60
N ASP A 97 -9.50 -5.03 13.56
CA ASP A 97 -8.13 -4.52 13.61
C ASP A 97 -8.09 -2.99 13.64
N LYS A 98 -9.05 -2.34 12.96
CA LYS A 98 -9.25 -0.87 12.90
C LYS A 98 -7.99 -0.06 12.52
N ALA A 99 -6.96 -0.72 12.00
CA ALA A 99 -5.72 -0.13 11.54
C ALA A 99 -5.78 0.12 10.02
N LEU A 100 -5.37 1.32 9.60
CA LEU A 100 -5.20 1.65 8.19
C LEU A 100 -3.81 1.19 7.74
N GLU A 101 -3.70 -0.07 7.34
CA GLU A 101 -2.47 -0.69 6.82
C GLU A 101 -2.47 -0.71 5.29
N LEU A 102 -1.50 -0.05 4.67
CA LEU A 102 -1.33 0.00 3.23
C LEU A 102 -0.02 -0.64 2.82
N PHE A 103 -0.06 -1.39 1.71
CA PHE A 103 1.13 -1.77 0.98
C PHE A 103 1.33 -0.83 -0.21
N ALA A 104 2.51 -0.21 -0.29
CA ALA A 104 2.91 0.65 -1.38
C ALA A 104 3.86 -0.09 -2.33
N THR A 105 3.57 -0.03 -3.62
CA THR A 105 4.44 -0.58 -4.68
C THR A 105 4.74 0.50 -5.71
N LYS A 106 6.03 0.70 -5.98
CA LYS A 106 6.49 1.47 -7.13
C LYS A 106 6.55 0.57 -8.37
N LYS A 107 5.72 0.86 -9.37
CA LYS A 107 5.81 0.26 -10.70
C LYS A 107 6.87 1.00 -11.49
N VAL A 108 7.91 0.27 -11.88
CA VAL A 108 8.85 0.71 -12.91
C VAL A 108 8.24 0.31 -14.25
N ASP A 109 8.18 1.23 -15.21
CA ASP A 109 7.74 0.88 -16.57
C ASP A 109 8.73 -0.13 -17.16
N SER A 110 8.25 -1.34 -17.44
CA SER A 110 9.06 -2.43 -17.98
C SER A 110 9.37 -2.27 -19.48
N SER A 111 9.20 -1.08 -20.07
CA SER A 111 9.52 -0.83 -21.49
C SER A 111 11.02 -0.88 -21.83
N LEU A 112 11.88 -1.43 -20.96
CA LEU A 112 13.26 -1.76 -21.27
C LEU A 112 13.31 -3.03 -22.13
N HIS A 113 13.02 -2.84 -23.43
CA HIS A 113 13.65 -3.47 -24.59
C HIS A 113 14.18 -4.91 -24.39
N LEU A 114 13.30 -5.91 -24.42
CA LEU A 114 13.69 -7.27 -24.79
C LEU A 114 13.83 -7.30 -26.32
N ASP A 115 15.00 -6.96 -26.85
CA ASP A 115 15.27 -7.17 -28.29
C ASP A 115 15.46 -8.67 -28.55
N LEU A 116 14.37 -9.33 -28.95
CA LEU A 116 14.32 -10.75 -29.30
C LEU A 116 14.99 -11.06 -30.66
N ASN A 117 15.55 -10.07 -31.37
CA ASN A 117 16.19 -10.27 -32.67
C ASN A 117 17.72 -10.48 -32.61
N ARG A 118 18.29 -10.81 -31.45
CA ARG A 118 19.71 -11.17 -31.37
C ARG A 118 19.94 -12.58 -31.94
N ASN A 119 19.93 -12.69 -33.26
CA ASN A 119 20.43 -13.88 -33.94
C ASN A 119 21.91 -14.06 -33.59
N PRO A 120 22.36 -15.28 -33.25
CA PRO A 120 23.79 -15.57 -33.21
C PRO A 120 24.35 -15.33 -34.61
N SER A 121 25.34 -14.45 -34.71
CA SER A 121 26.14 -14.29 -35.93
C SER A 121 27.01 -15.55 -36.14
N PRO A 122 27.39 -15.88 -37.39
CA PRO A 122 27.79 -17.24 -37.82
C PRO A 122 28.98 -17.86 -37.09
#